data_AF-A0A7Z7CI21-F1
#
_entry.id   AF-A0A7Z7CI21-F1
#
_cell.length_a   1.000
_cell.length_b   1.000
_cell.length_c   1.000
_cell.angle_alpha   90.00
_cell.angle_beta   90.00
_cell.angle_gamma   90.00
#
_symmetry.space_group_name_H-M   'P 1'
#
loop_
_entity.id
_entity.type
_entity.pdbx_description
1 polymer ?
#
loop_
_entity_poly.entity_id
_entity_poly.type
_entity_poly.pdbx_seq_one_letter_code
_entity_poly.pdbx_strand_id
1 'polypeptide(L)'
;MNWYGYGHLLPLRVLEEVRFWKEQEKEHTIVIRALVPDLEPFYVKWLAEWEAIFENSERVANQLLKQILPGTQPPAPYIIRCIEQLVAETCTQSREFIRQLYVLLEQSTAVQQVPIAKVVILHFIRESEYFLGVLETLKQSGALRDLESDSSFSLNDILQTSGQPADANVVTSMPMSEQPYREAVEESSNAAGKANNPTPAVQTQYSAAVPSPNASTEGTTNSTAVPVKEKPVPIGGHTLPPLPYAYNALEPYIDEMTMRIHHDKHHQSYVDGLNTAEKKLAESRKKNNFELVKHWERELAFNGAGHYLHTIFWTIMNPKGGGKPSGMLAEQIKRDFGSYEAFKNQFTEAANKVEGSGWAMLVWSPRAHRLEILQAEKHQNLSQSDIVPLLPLDVWEHAYYLKHQNERKKYIEDWWKVVYWPAVAERYETARKLLWPPY
;
A
#
# COMPACT_ATOMS: atom_id res chain seq x y z
N MET A 1 3.88 19.20 -13.39
CA MET A 1 2.50 19.39 -12.90
C MET A 1 2.38 20.81 -12.37
N ASN A 2 1.79 21.77 -13.08
CA ASN A 2 1.82 23.19 -12.66
C ASN A 2 1.17 23.43 -11.27
N TRP A 3 2.01 23.72 -10.27
CA TRP A 3 1.76 23.79 -8.83
C TRP A 3 1.11 25.10 -8.37
N TYR A 4 0.93 26.07 -9.28
CA TYR A 4 0.30 27.37 -9.01
C TYR A 4 -1.22 27.29 -8.74
N GLY A 5 -1.84 26.11 -8.84
CA GLY A 5 -3.29 25.94 -8.72
C GLY A 5 -3.85 25.72 -7.31
N TYR A 6 -3.01 25.52 -6.28
CA TYR A 6 -3.53 25.15 -4.96
C TYR A 6 -4.02 26.31 -4.11
N GLY A 7 -3.49 27.53 -4.24
CA GLY A 7 -4.01 28.72 -3.55
C GLY A 7 -4.40 28.47 -2.07
N HIS A 8 -5.65 28.82 -1.71
CA HIS A 8 -6.22 28.61 -0.37
C HIS A 8 -6.47 27.13 0.02
N LEU A 9 -6.27 26.18 -0.89
CA LEU A 9 -6.42 24.73 -0.67
C LEU A 9 -5.11 24.04 -0.29
N LEU A 10 -3.97 24.76 -0.27
CA LEU A 10 -2.70 24.22 0.19
C LEU A 10 -2.77 23.65 1.64
N PRO A 11 -3.42 24.31 2.62
CA PRO A 11 -3.54 23.77 3.97
C PRO A 11 -4.29 22.43 4.02
N LEU A 12 -5.33 22.28 3.18
CA LEU A 12 -6.04 21.01 3.03
C LEU A 12 -5.12 19.93 2.48
N ARG A 13 -4.36 20.24 1.41
CA ARG A 13 -3.43 19.28 0.81
C ARG A 13 -2.34 18.85 1.79
N VAL A 14 -1.78 19.79 2.55
CA VAL A 14 -0.74 19.50 3.54
C VAL A 14 -1.26 18.56 4.62
N LEU A 15 -2.46 18.81 5.16
CA LEU A 15 -3.07 17.92 6.15
C LEU A 15 -3.40 16.53 5.59
N GLU A 16 -3.85 16.47 4.33
CA GLU A 16 -4.08 15.23 3.61
C GLU A 16 -2.81 14.38 3.47
N GLU A 17 -1.68 15.00 3.14
CA GLU A 17 -0.38 14.35 3.04
C GLU A 17 0.13 13.90 4.41
N VAL A 18 0.04 14.76 5.44
CA VAL A 18 0.39 14.39 6.82
C VAL A 18 -0.40 13.18 7.28
N ARG A 19 -1.71 13.17 7.08
CA ARG A 19 -2.56 12.05 7.50
C ARG A 19 -2.17 10.75 6.79
N PHE A 20 -2.08 10.79 5.47
CA PHE A 20 -1.69 9.62 4.67
C PHE A 20 -0.35 9.06 5.13
N TRP A 21 0.63 9.94 5.35
CA TRP A 21 1.96 9.47 5.73
C TRP A 21 2.05 8.92 7.15
N LYS A 22 1.38 9.55 8.12
CA LYS A 22 1.34 9.02 9.49
C LYS A 22 0.64 7.65 9.53
N GLU A 23 -0.34 7.42 8.66
CA GLU A 23 -0.94 6.10 8.50
C GLU A 23 0.07 5.07 7.96
N GLN A 24 0.91 5.44 6.98
CA GLN A 24 1.96 4.55 6.47
C GLN A 24 3.05 4.25 7.51
N GLU A 25 3.54 5.25 8.25
CA GLU A 25 4.53 5.01 9.31
C GLU A 25 3.98 4.14 10.44
N LYS A 26 2.69 4.29 10.77
CA LYS A 26 1.98 3.38 11.67
C LYS A 26 2.00 1.95 11.13
N GLU A 27 1.67 1.75 9.85
CA GLU A 27 1.76 0.43 9.20
C GLU A 27 3.19 -0.14 9.21
N HIS A 28 4.22 0.69 9.02
CA HIS A 28 5.61 0.26 9.09
C HIS A 28 5.94 -0.39 10.45
N THR A 29 5.44 0.19 11.55
CA THR A 29 5.64 -0.41 12.89
C THR A 29 5.02 -1.80 13.02
N ILE A 30 3.86 -2.02 12.40
CA ILE A 30 3.16 -3.30 12.39
C ILE A 30 3.93 -4.31 11.54
N VAL A 31 4.39 -3.89 10.36
CA VAL A 31 5.12 -4.76 9.43
C VAL A 31 6.46 -5.19 10.02
N ILE A 32 7.20 -4.31 10.70
CA ILE A 32 8.46 -4.69 11.37
C ILE A 32 8.22 -5.78 12.42
N ARG A 33 7.21 -5.62 13.29
CA ARG A 33 6.87 -6.63 14.32
C ARG A 33 6.42 -7.95 13.71
N ALA A 34 5.74 -7.92 12.56
CA ALA A 34 5.34 -9.13 11.85
C ALA A 34 6.50 -9.84 11.14
N LEU A 35 7.48 -9.08 10.63
CA LEU A 35 8.65 -9.61 9.94
C LEU A 35 9.66 -10.24 10.89
N VAL A 36 9.74 -9.76 12.13
CA VAL A 36 10.69 -10.22 13.14
C VAL A 36 9.90 -10.72 14.36
N PRO A 37 9.39 -11.96 14.34
CA PRO A 37 8.54 -12.47 15.42
C PRO A 37 9.26 -12.57 16.76
N ASP A 38 10.58 -12.76 16.77
CA ASP A 38 11.42 -12.83 17.97
C ASP A 38 12.09 -11.48 18.30
N LEU A 39 11.50 -10.37 17.86
CA LEU A 39 12.02 -9.02 18.13
C LEU A 39 12.13 -8.77 19.64
N GLU A 40 13.22 -8.12 20.07
CA GLU A 40 13.48 -7.90 21.49
C GLU A 40 12.32 -7.10 22.14
N PRO A 41 11.87 -7.46 23.36
CA PRO A 41 10.68 -6.86 23.99
C PRO A 41 10.73 -5.33 24.09
N PHE A 42 11.93 -4.77 24.28
CA PHE A 42 12.14 -3.33 24.27
C PHE A 42 11.75 -2.70 22.93
N TYR A 43 12.18 -3.27 21.80
CA TYR A 43 11.84 -2.76 20.46
C TYR A 43 10.37 -3.00 20.10
N VAL A 44 9.77 -4.10 20.57
CA VAL A 44 8.32 -4.34 20.39
C VAL A 44 7.50 -3.25 21.07
N LYS A 45 7.83 -2.92 22.33
CA LYS A 45 7.18 -1.84 23.09
C LYS A 45 7.41 -0.50 22.40
N TRP A 46 8.65 -0.22 22.02
CA TRP A 46 9.05 0.99 21.32
C TRP A 46 8.28 1.23 20.01
N LEU A 47 8.11 0.19 19.18
CA LEU A 47 7.30 0.26 17.96
C LEU A 47 5.81 0.53 18.25
N ALA A 48 5.27 -0.02 19.33
CA ALA A 48 3.89 0.26 19.77
C ALA A 48 3.72 1.71 20.27
N GLU A 49 4.74 2.28 20.90
CA GLU A 49 4.73 3.69 21.31
C GLU A 49 4.74 4.62 20.09
N TRP A 50 5.54 4.32 19.06
CA TRP A 50 5.49 5.05 17.80
C TRP A 50 4.16 4.92 17.07
N GLU A 51 3.59 3.71 17.04
CA GLU A 51 2.25 3.47 16.49
C GLU A 51 1.23 4.45 17.07
N ALA A 52 1.23 4.62 18.40
CA ALA A 52 0.34 5.55 19.09
C ALA A 52 0.66 7.04 18.79
N ILE A 53 1.94 7.40 18.66
CA ILE A 53 2.35 8.77 18.26
C ILE A 53 1.83 9.10 16.86
N PHE A 54 1.99 8.18 15.91
CA PHE A 54 1.53 8.37 14.54
C PHE A 54 0.01 8.40 14.45
N GLU A 55 -0.69 7.52 15.17
CA GLU A 55 -2.15 7.56 15.29
C GLU A 55 -2.64 8.89 15.86
N ASN A 56 -1.95 9.45 16.86
CA ASN A 56 -2.31 10.74 17.43
C ASN A 56 -2.12 11.89 16.42
N SER A 57 -1.00 11.91 15.69
CA SER A 57 -0.74 12.91 14.63
C SER A 57 -1.76 12.80 13.49
N GLU A 58 -2.10 11.58 13.08
CA GLU A 58 -3.18 11.28 12.12
C GLU A 58 -4.52 11.82 12.62
N ARG A 59 -4.86 11.59 13.90
CA ARG A 59 -6.08 12.07 14.54
C ARG A 59 -6.15 13.61 14.57
N VAL A 60 -5.06 14.28 14.90
CA VAL A 60 -4.98 15.76 14.90
C VAL A 60 -5.14 16.29 13.48
N ALA A 61 -4.48 15.69 12.49
CA ALA A 61 -4.66 16.04 11.08
C ALA A 61 -6.13 15.91 10.67
N ASN A 62 -6.78 14.81 11.04
CA ASN A 62 -8.21 14.59 10.81
C ASN A 62 -9.11 15.62 11.49
N GLN A 63 -8.78 16.09 12.70
CA GLN A 63 -9.52 17.14 13.39
C GLN A 63 -9.37 18.50 12.70
N LEU A 64 -8.16 18.86 12.26
CA LEU A 64 -7.93 20.10 11.50
C LEU A 64 -8.58 20.05 10.12
N LEU A 65 -8.55 18.89 9.45
CA LEU A 65 -9.29 18.67 8.20
C LEU A 65 -10.78 18.98 8.40
N LYS A 66 -11.41 18.44 9.46
CA LYS A 66 -12.82 18.70 9.77
C LYS A 66 -13.13 20.17 10.02
N GLN A 67 -12.19 20.97 10.51
CA GLN A 67 -12.39 22.41 10.76
C GLN A 67 -12.27 23.25 9.49
N ILE A 68 -11.50 22.79 8.50
CA ILE A 68 -11.24 23.52 7.25
C ILE A 68 -12.25 23.15 6.16
N LEU A 69 -12.73 21.91 6.17
CA LEU A 69 -13.65 21.38 5.16
C LEU A 69 -15.02 22.10 5.04
N PRO A 70 -15.60 22.70 6.10
CA PRO A 70 -16.86 23.45 5.97
C PRO A 70 -16.74 24.83 5.30
N GLY A 71 -15.53 25.36 5.11
CA GLY A 71 -15.31 26.75 4.67
C GLY A 71 -14.98 26.87 3.18
N THR A 72 -15.73 27.71 2.44
CA THR A 72 -15.29 28.27 1.14
C THR A 72 -14.35 29.47 1.30
N GLN A 73 -13.98 29.79 2.54
CA GLN A 73 -13.11 30.89 2.93
C GLN A 73 -11.75 30.36 3.38
N PRO A 74 -10.68 31.15 3.26
CA PRO A 74 -9.37 30.78 3.79
C PRO A 74 -9.47 30.43 5.29
N PRO A 75 -8.72 29.42 5.77
CA PRO A 75 -8.74 29.03 7.17
C PRO A 75 -8.40 30.22 8.08
N ALA A 76 -9.01 30.27 9.26
CA ALA A 76 -8.67 31.30 10.24
C ALA A 76 -7.17 31.25 10.59
N PRO A 77 -6.50 32.40 10.88
CA PRO A 77 -5.06 32.43 11.13
C PRO A 77 -4.57 31.46 12.21
N TYR A 78 -5.39 31.21 13.24
CA TYR A 78 -5.05 30.23 14.27
C TYR A 78 -5.01 28.79 13.74
N ILE A 79 -5.89 28.43 12.80
CA ILE A 79 -5.90 27.11 12.14
C ILE A 79 -4.64 26.93 11.32
N ILE A 80 -4.22 27.96 10.57
CA ILE A 80 -2.97 27.94 9.81
C ILE A 80 -1.78 27.66 10.72
N ARG A 81 -1.69 28.36 11.86
CA ARG A 81 -0.64 28.10 12.86
C ARG A 81 -0.69 26.68 13.42
N CYS A 82 -1.89 26.13 13.69
CA CYS A 82 -2.02 24.74 14.13
C CYS A 82 -1.53 23.75 13.07
N ILE A 83 -1.77 24.02 11.78
CA ILE A 83 -1.26 23.19 10.68
C ILE A 83 0.25 23.29 10.61
N GLU A 84 0.82 24.50 10.67
CA GLU A 84 2.28 24.69 10.66
C GLU A 84 2.96 23.94 11.81
N GLN A 85 2.39 24.02 13.01
CA GLN A 85 2.85 23.28 14.18
C GLN A 85 2.77 21.76 13.97
N LEU A 86 1.62 21.26 13.49
CA LEU A 86 1.45 19.83 13.19
C LEU A 86 2.48 19.36 12.15
N VAL A 87 2.73 20.15 11.11
CA VAL A 87 3.68 19.79 10.07
C VAL A 87 5.11 19.82 10.61
N ALA A 88 5.47 20.80 11.45
CA ALA A 88 6.77 20.83 12.10
C ALA A 88 6.98 19.60 13.00
N GLU A 89 6.00 19.29 13.83
CA GLU A 89 5.99 18.16 14.75
C GLU A 89 6.08 16.83 14.00
N THR A 90 5.25 16.63 12.98
CA THR A 90 5.25 15.39 12.19
C THR A 90 6.53 15.17 11.39
N CYS A 91 7.17 16.24 10.89
CA CYS A 91 8.51 16.15 10.31
C CYS A 91 9.55 15.74 11.35
N THR A 92 9.49 16.28 12.57
CA THR A 92 10.40 15.90 13.66
C THR A 92 10.19 14.45 14.07
N GLN A 93 8.95 14.01 14.21
CA GLN A 93 8.59 12.62 14.45
C GLN A 93 9.18 11.68 13.40
N SER A 94 8.99 11.97 12.10
CA SER A 94 9.54 11.14 11.01
C SER A 94 11.07 11.09 11.03
N ARG A 95 11.75 12.22 11.29
CA ARG A 95 13.22 12.24 11.41
C ARG A 95 13.72 11.41 12.59
N GLU A 96 13.05 11.51 13.73
CA GLU A 96 13.45 10.75 14.92
C GLU A 96 13.12 9.27 14.75
N PHE A 97 12.01 8.92 14.11
CA PHE A 97 11.69 7.55 13.76
C PHE A 97 12.72 6.97 12.81
N ILE A 98 13.10 7.67 11.74
CA ILE A 98 14.21 7.27 10.84
C ILE A 98 15.48 7.01 11.63
N ARG A 99 15.90 7.95 12.50
CA ARG A 99 17.10 7.82 13.32
C ARG A 99 17.07 6.54 14.16
N GLN A 100 15.92 6.25 14.77
CA GLN A 100 15.75 5.08 15.62
C GLN A 100 15.59 3.78 14.82
N LEU A 101 15.07 3.82 13.59
CA LEU A 101 15.10 2.67 12.67
C LEU A 101 16.54 2.31 12.27
N TYR A 102 17.44 3.29 12.11
CA TYR A 102 18.87 3.02 11.95
C TYR A 102 19.47 2.36 13.19
N VAL A 103 19.13 2.82 14.40
CA VAL A 103 19.54 2.18 15.65
C VAL A 103 19.03 0.74 15.73
N LEU A 104 17.76 0.51 15.36
CA LEU A 104 17.16 -0.82 15.31
C LEU A 104 17.96 -1.74 14.36
N LEU A 105 18.30 -1.28 13.17
CA LEU A 105 19.12 -2.02 12.20
C LEU A 105 20.50 -2.39 12.75
N GLU A 106 21.12 -1.48 13.52
CA GLU A 106 22.47 -1.63 14.05
C GLU A 106 22.54 -2.44 15.35
N GLN A 107 21.50 -2.40 16.19
CA GLN A 107 21.56 -2.90 17.56
C GLN A 107 20.63 -4.08 17.86
N SER A 108 19.55 -4.28 17.09
CA SER A 108 18.70 -5.46 17.28
C SER A 108 19.37 -6.70 16.70
N THR A 109 19.66 -7.66 17.56
CA THR A 109 20.17 -8.98 17.16
C THR A 109 19.11 -9.73 16.37
N ALA A 110 17.83 -9.61 16.76
CA ALA A 110 16.72 -10.25 16.06
C ALA A 110 16.56 -9.72 14.63
N VAL A 111 16.58 -8.40 14.43
CA VAL A 111 16.57 -7.78 13.09
C VAL A 111 17.82 -8.18 12.30
N GLN A 112 18.97 -8.30 12.96
CA GLN A 112 20.20 -8.69 12.29
C GLN A 112 20.16 -10.11 11.72
N GLN A 113 19.45 -11.02 12.39
CA GLN A 113 19.27 -12.42 12.02
C GLN A 113 18.21 -12.63 10.94
N VAL A 114 17.40 -11.62 10.64
CA VAL A 114 16.35 -11.66 9.61
C VAL A 114 16.76 -10.75 8.44
N PRO A 115 17.48 -11.26 7.41
CA PRO A 115 18.02 -10.44 6.32
C PRO A 115 16.97 -9.57 5.62
N ILE A 116 15.75 -10.10 5.47
CA ILE A 116 14.64 -9.40 4.86
C ILE A 116 14.14 -8.22 5.69
N ALA A 117 14.24 -8.28 7.01
CA ALA A 117 13.86 -7.17 7.89
C ALA A 117 14.77 -5.96 7.67
N LYS A 118 16.07 -6.18 7.44
CA LYS A 118 17.00 -5.08 7.12
C LYS A 118 16.59 -4.34 5.85
N VAL A 119 16.27 -5.10 4.80
CA VAL A 119 15.86 -4.56 3.50
C VAL A 119 14.59 -3.74 3.63
N VAL A 120 13.59 -4.26 4.36
CA VAL A 120 12.31 -3.59 4.58
C VAL A 120 12.48 -2.32 5.42
N ILE A 121 13.23 -2.37 6.51
CA ILE A 121 13.43 -1.20 7.38
C ILE A 121 14.16 -0.08 6.60
N LEU A 122 15.14 -0.43 5.76
CA LEU A 122 15.79 0.56 4.88
C LEU A 122 14.83 1.16 3.84
N HIS A 123 13.84 0.40 3.37
CA HIS A 123 12.79 0.94 2.50
C HIS A 123 11.87 1.92 3.24
N PHE A 124 11.41 1.56 4.44
CA PHE A 124 10.62 2.46 5.28
C PHE A 124 11.34 3.76 5.58
N ILE A 125 12.66 3.71 5.83
CA ILE A 125 13.49 4.91 5.98
C ILE A 125 13.42 5.78 4.72
N ARG A 126 13.63 5.21 3.53
CA ARG A 126 13.59 5.99 2.27
C ARG A 126 12.22 6.58 1.98
N GLU A 127 11.14 5.86 2.29
CA GLU A 127 9.79 6.39 2.14
C GLU A 127 9.55 7.57 3.10
N SER A 128 10.01 7.46 4.36
CA SER A 128 10.00 8.58 5.32
C SER A 128 10.79 9.79 4.80
N GLU A 129 11.98 9.57 4.23
CA GLU A 129 12.81 10.64 3.66
C GLU A 129 12.14 11.29 2.44
N TYR A 130 11.53 10.49 1.56
CA TYR A 130 10.76 10.99 0.42
C TYR A 130 9.62 11.90 0.88
N PHE A 131 8.85 11.46 1.88
CA PHE A 131 7.75 12.24 2.42
C PHE A 131 8.23 13.56 3.04
N LEU A 132 9.35 13.53 3.77
CA LEU A 132 9.97 14.76 4.29
C LEU A 132 10.28 15.74 3.15
N GLY A 133 10.82 15.24 2.02
CA GLY A 133 11.05 16.05 0.82
C GLY A 133 9.76 16.63 0.21
N VAL A 134 8.67 15.85 0.18
CA VAL A 134 7.35 16.32 -0.28
C VAL A 134 6.85 17.46 0.61
N LEU A 135 6.88 17.30 1.94
CA LEU A 135 6.44 18.34 2.87
C LEU A 135 7.32 19.59 2.82
N GLU A 136 8.64 19.44 2.67
CA GLU A 136 9.54 20.59 2.51
C GLU A 136 9.23 21.38 1.23
N THR A 137 8.92 20.68 0.14
CA THR A 137 8.50 21.31 -1.12
C THR A 137 7.20 22.10 -0.95
N LEU A 138 6.24 21.56 -0.20
CA LEU A 138 4.97 22.23 0.11
C LEU A 138 5.15 23.45 1.04
N LYS A 139 6.17 23.44 1.92
CA LYS A 139 6.52 24.60 2.76
C LYS A 139 7.18 25.73 1.96
N GLN A 140 7.99 25.40 0.97
CA GLN A 140 8.74 26.37 0.17
C GLN A 140 7.88 27.15 -0.84
N SER A 141 6.63 26.72 -1.10
CA SER A 141 5.75 27.32 -2.11
C SER A 141 5.19 28.72 -1.76
N GLY A 142 5.73 29.40 -0.75
CA GLY A 142 5.49 30.83 -0.46
C GLY A 142 4.19 31.19 0.26
N ALA A 143 3.32 30.24 0.62
CA ALA A 143 2.00 30.53 1.20
C ALA A 143 1.90 30.39 2.75
N LEU A 144 2.94 29.91 3.43
CA LEU A 144 2.97 29.75 4.91
C LEU A 144 3.92 30.74 5.61
N ARG A 145 4.49 31.72 4.90
CA ARG A 145 5.51 32.63 5.47
C ARG A 145 4.97 33.97 5.97
N ASP A 146 3.71 34.33 5.70
CA ASP A 146 3.23 35.70 5.91
C ASP A 146 2.50 35.96 7.25
N LEU A 147 2.64 35.11 8.28
CA LEU A 147 1.93 35.31 9.56
C LEU A 147 2.80 35.14 10.82
N GLU A 148 4.11 35.38 10.71
CA GLU A 148 5.01 35.47 11.88
C GLU A 148 4.93 36.86 12.56
N SER A 149 3.90 37.08 13.38
CA SER A 149 4.01 37.95 14.57
C SER A 149 2.89 37.64 15.56
N ASP A 150 3.07 36.61 16.40
CA ASP A 150 3.04 36.79 17.86
C ASP A 150 3.21 35.43 18.55
N SER A 151 4.11 35.43 19.53
CA SER A 151 4.52 34.24 20.28
C SER A 151 3.70 34.04 21.55
N SER A 152 3.59 32.76 21.96
CA SER A 152 3.06 32.19 23.21
C SER A 152 1.70 31.49 23.17
N PHE A 153 1.64 30.28 22.59
CA PHE A 153 0.61 29.27 22.92
C PHE A 153 1.19 27.86 22.80
N SER A 154 0.99 27.03 23.83
CA SER A 154 1.49 25.65 23.94
C SER A 154 0.41 24.64 23.54
N LEU A 155 0.81 23.57 22.85
CA LEU A 155 -0.07 22.48 22.38
C LEU A 155 -0.89 21.81 23.50
N ASN A 156 -0.47 21.94 24.77
CA ASN A 156 -1.14 21.34 25.92
C ASN A 156 -2.49 22.00 26.25
N ASP A 157 -2.74 23.23 25.80
CA ASP A 157 -3.97 23.97 26.17
C ASP A 157 -5.21 23.49 25.41
N ILE A 158 -5.05 22.63 24.39
CA ILE A 158 -6.16 22.13 23.56
C ILE A 158 -6.80 20.85 24.14
N LEU A 159 -6.21 20.23 25.17
CA LEU A 159 -6.76 19.03 25.83
C LEU A 159 -7.74 19.30 26.97
N GLN A 160 -7.98 20.57 27.35
CA GLN A 160 -8.87 20.90 28.47
C GLN A 160 -10.23 21.46 28.03
N THR A 161 -11.07 20.66 27.36
CA THR A 161 -12.53 20.86 27.33
C THR A 161 -13.30 19.54 27.40
N SER A 162 -13.07 18.75 28.44
CA SER A 162 -14.05 17.81 29.00
C SER A 162 -13.64 17.50 30.44
N GLY A 163 -14.52 17.74 31.41
CA GLY A 163 -14.16 17.93 32.82
C GLY A 163 -13.73 16.70 33.65
N GLN A 164 -12.92 17.02 34.67
CA GLN A 164 -12.60 16.31 35.95
C GLN A 164 -11.57 15.15 35.96
N PRO A 165 -10.80 14.99 37.07
CA PRO A 165 -9.53 15.68 37.33
C PRO A 165 -8.31 14.75 37.27
N ALA A 166 -7.15 15.39 37.36
CA ALA A 166 -5.81 14.88 37.10
C ALA A 166 -5.27 13.86 38.13
N ASP A 167 -4.50 12.89 37.62
CA ASP A 167 -3.23 12.50 38.21
C ASP A 167 -2.18 12.37 37.10
N ALA A 168 -1.00 12.91 37.38
CA ALA A 168 -0.01 13.36 36.42
C ALA A 168 1.07 12.31 36.10
N ASN A 169 1.48 12.25 34.83
CA ASN A 169 2.87 12.39 34.35
C ASN A 169 2.97 11.98 32.86
N VAL A 170 2.91 12.95 31.96
CA VAL A 170 3.25 12.76 30.53
C VAL A 170 4.68 13.24 30.33
N VAL A 171 5.57 12.31 29.99
CA VAL A 171 6.97 12.55 29.65
C VAL A 171 7.04 13.03 28.20
N THR A 172 7.46 14.27 27.96
CA THR A 172 7.56 14.89 26.62
C THR A 172 8.99 14.92 26.04
N SER A 173 9.94 14.20 26.65
CA SER A 173 11.23 13.85 26.04
C SER A 173 12.03 12.98 27.01
N MET A 174 12.78 12.00 26.49
CA MET A 174 13.88 11.38 27.24
C MET A 174 15.20 11.76 26.57
N PRO A 175 16.15 12.40 27.28
CA PRO A 175 17.54 12.39 26.86
C PRO A 175 18.13 11.03 27.24
N MET A 176 18.73 10.32 26.29
CA MET A 176 19.64 9.22 26.64
C MET A 176 20.93 9.81 27.19
N SER A 177 21.14 9.71 28.51
CA SER A 177 22.47 9.86 29.10
C SER A 177 23.25 8.55 28.93
N GLU A 178 24.50 8.65 28.49
CA GLU A 178 25.44 7.52 28.45
C GLU A 178 25.66 6.93 29.86
N GLN A 179 25.50 5.60 29.98
CA GLN A 179 25.91 4.71 31.08
C GLN A 179 25.11 4.74 32.41
N PRO A 180 24.81 3.55 33.00
CA PRO A 180 25.83 2.60 33.49
C PRO A 180 25.70 1.16 32.97
N TYR A 181 26.73 0.76 32.22
CA TYR A 181 27.29 -0.59 32.27
C TYR A 181 27.83 -0.83 33.68
N ARG A 182 27.23 -1.74 34.49
CA ARG A 182 27.98 -2.54 35.48
C ARG A 182 27.29 -3.69 36.23
N GLU A 183 26.08 -4.15 35.89
CA GLU A 183 25.49 -5.29 36.64
C GLU A 183 25.05 -6.51 35.80
N ALA A 184 25.23 -6.51 34.47
CA ALA A 184 24.84 -7.66 33.64
C ALA A 184 25.97 -8.67 33.34
N VAL A 185 27.15 -8.55 33.98
CA VAL A 185 28.33 -9.40 33.68
C VAL A 185 28.59 -10.46 34.76
N GLU A 186 27.87 -10.47 35.88
CA GLU A 186 28.09 -11.47 36.96
C GLU A 186 27.08 -12.63 37.02
N GLU A 187 26.02 -12.65 36.22
CA GLU A 187 25.04 -13.76 36.24
C GLU A 187 25.13 -14.76 35.08
N SER A 188 25.95 -14.53 34.05
CA SER A 188 26.10 -15.49 32.93
C SER A 188 27.26 -16.48 33.08
N SER A 189 28.01 -16.44 34.18
CA SER A 189 29.17 -17.32 34.41
C SER A 189 28.90 -18.57 35.26
N ASN A 190 27.65 -18.83 35.68
CA ASN A 190 27.31 -20.01 36.48
C ASN A 190 26.06 -20.73 35.97
N ALA A 191 26.18 -21.49 34.87
CA ALA A 191 25.40 -22.74 34.64
C ALA A 191 25.81 -23.42 33.32
N ALA A 192 27.02 -23.99 33.27
CA ALA A 192 27.31 -25.10 32.37
C ALA A 192 27.08 -26.42 33.14
N GLY A 193 26.12 -27.24 32.71
CA GLY A 193 26.05 -28.63 33.18
C GLY A 193 24.72 -29.38 33.03
N LYS A 194 24.75 -30.40 32.14
CA LYS A 194 24.02 -31.69 32.16
C LYS A 194 22.63 -31.80 31.49
N ALA A 195 22.69 -32.35 30.27
CA ALA A 195 22.17 -33.67 29.84
C ALA A 195 20.66 -34.04 29.93
N ASN A 196 20.20 -34.58 28.79
CA ASN A 196 19.25 -35.69 28.55
C ASN A 196 17.85 -35.39 27.96
N ASN A 197 17.69 -35.91 26.72
CA ASN A 197 16.47 -36.38 26.05
C ASN A 197 15.57 -37.26 26.95
N PRO A 198 14.23 -37.29 26.76
CA PRO A 198 13.65 -38.06 25.65
C PRO A 198 12.38 -37.50 24.97
N THR A 199 12.13 -38.07 23.79
CA THR A 199 10.94 -38.01 22.93
C THR A 199 9.66 -38.44 23.65
N PRO A 200 8.48 -38.10 23.12
CA PRO A 200 7.70 -39.18 22.47
C PRO A 200 7.02 -38.78 21.16
N ALA A 201 6.90 -39.79 20.29
CA ALA A 201 6.19 -39.78 19.03
C ALA A 201 4.68 -39.87 19.22
N VAL A 202 3.91 -39.24 18.33
CA VAL A 202 2.54 -39.64 18.00
C VAL A 202 2.35 -39.61 16.49
N GLN A 203 2.09 -40.82 15.95
CA GLN A 203 1.58 -41.09 14.61
C GLN A 203 0.07 -40.87 14.57
N THR A 204 -0.45 -40.27 13.49
CA THR A 204 -1.74 -40.62 12.86
C THR A 204 -1.81 -39.92 11.50
N GLN A 205 -1.49 -40.63 10.42
CA GLN A 205 -2.41 -41.34 9.51
C GLN A 205 -3.12 -40.41 8.50
N TYR A 206 -2.51 -40.33 7.32
CA TYR A 206 -3.12 -39.94 6.06
C TYR A 206 -4.17 -40.98 5.63
N SER A 207 -5.36 -40.52 5.22
CA SER A 207 -6.26 -41.28 4.37
C SER A 207 -6.42 -40.53 3.05
N ALA A 208 -5.93 -41.16 1.98
CA ALA A 208 -6.13 -40.75 0.61
C ALA A 208 -7.34 -41.53 0.05
N ALA A 209 -8.25 -40.84 -0.62
CA ALA A 209 -9.26 -41.45 -1.47
C ALA A 209 -9.18 -40.83 -2.87
N VAL A 210 -8.68 -41.62 -3.81
CA VAL A 210 -8.72 -41.43 -5.26
C VAL A 210 -10.06 -41.96 -5.78
N PRO A 211 -10.61 -41.37 -6.84
CA PRO A 211 -11.10 -42.22 -7.92
C PRO A 211 -10.56 -41.77 -9.29
N SER A 212 -10.28 -42.78 -10.11
CA SER A 212 -9.80 -42.70 -11.50
C SER A 212 -10.79 -43.44 -12.44
N PRO A 213 -10.66 -43.38 -13.78
CA PRO A 213 -11.73 -42.92 -14.68
C PRO A 213 -12.29 -43.99 -15.63
N ASN A 214 -13.38 -43.65 -16.36
CA ASN A 214 -13.84 -44.18 -17.67
C ASN A 214 -15.16 -43.48 -18.02
N ALA A 215 -15.59 -43.16 -19.25
CA ALA A 215 -15.07 -43.29 -20.60
C ALA A 215 -15.82 -42.27 -21.51
N SER A 216 -15.31 -42.11 -22.73
CA SER A 216 -15.63 -41.22 -23.85
C SER A 216 -17.07 -41.21 -24.42
N THR A 217 -17.51 -40.05 -24.91
CA THR A 217 -18.24 -39.87 -26.20
C THR A 217 -18.19 -38.42 -26.68
N GLU A 218 -17.97 -38.25 -28.00
CA GLU A 218 -17.97 -37.00 -28.76
C GLU A 218 -19.38 -36.37 -28.88
N GLY A 219 -19.43 -35.04 -29.00
CA GLY A 219 -20.65 -34.29 -29.33
C GLY A 219 -20.38 -32.80 -29.51
N THR A 220 -20.59 -32.31 -30.73
CA THR A 220 -20.27 -30.97 -31.22
C THR A 220 -21.30 -29.90 -30.78
N THR A 221 -20.84 -28.64 -30.82
CA THR A 221 -21.54 -27.34 -31.03
C THR A 221 -22.18 -26.56 -29.88
N ASN A 222 -21.85 -25.25 -29.93
CA ASN A 222 -22.55 -24.07 -29.41
C ASN A 222 -22.45 -23.73 -27.91
N SER A 223 -21.31 -23.16 -27.52
CA SER A 223 -21.25 -22.31 -26.33
C SER A 223 -21.78 -20.92 -26.67
N THR A 224 -23.10 -20.74 -26.58
CA THR A 224 -23.69 -19.43 -26.31
C THR A 224 -23.29 -19.06 -24.88
N ALA A 225 -22.28 -18.21 -24.74
CA ALA A 225 -21.85 -17.69 -23.44
C ALA A 225 -23.05 -17.04 -22.73
N VAL A 226 -23.52 -17.68 -21.67
CA VAL A 226 -24.55 -17.16 -20.77
C VAL A 226 -23.96 -15.94 -20.06
N PRO A 227 -24.66 -14.79 -20.00
CA PRO A 227 -24.17 -13.65 -19.23
C PRO A 227 -24.18 -14.02 -17.75
N VAL A 228 -23.01 -13.97 -17.11
CA VAL A 228 -22.84 -14.20 -15.69
C VAL A 228 -23.64 -13.12 -14.95
N LYS A 229 -24.83 -13.47 -14.44
CA LYS A 229 -25.61 -12.66 -13.50
C LYS A 229 -24.99 -12.78 -12.11
N GLU A 230 -23.78 -12.25 -11.94
CA GLU A 230 -23.24 -12.05 -10.61
C GLU A 230 -24.02 -10.95 -9.90
N LYS A 231 -24.31 -11.15 -8.62
CA LYS A 231 -25.01 -10.16 -7.81
C LYS A 231 -24.07 -8.96 -7.61
N PRO A 232 -24.58 -7.72 -7.69
CA PRO A 232 -23.75 -6.56 -7.38
C PRO A 232 -23.25 -6.63 -5.94
N VAL A 233 -22.01 -6.18 -5.72
CA VAL A 233 -21.45 -6.07 -4.38
C VAL A 233 -22.20 -4.95 -3.64
N PRO A 234 -22.78 -5.23 -2.44
CA PRO A 234 -23.46 -4.19 -1.68
C PRO A 234 -22.44 -3.18 -1.11
N ILE A 235 -22.91 -1.97 -0.82
CA ILE A 235 -22.11 -0.89 -0.21
C ILE A 235 -21.37 -1.44 1.02
N GLY A 236 -20.04 -1.38 0.98
CA GLY A 236 -19.19 -1.81 2.07
C GLY A 236 -19.11 -3.32 2.27
N GLY A 237 -19.42 -4.10 1.23
CA GLY A 237 -19.41 -5.56 1.22
C GLY A 237 -18.36 -6.17 0.28
N HIS A 238 -17.32 -5.43 -0.09
CA HIS A 238 -16.17 -5.97 -0.82
C HIS A 238 -15.37 -6.92 0.07
N THR A 239 -14.74 -7.92 -0.54
CA THR A 239 -13.97 -8.95 0.16
C THR A 239 -12.65 -9.20 -0.55
N LEU A 240 -11.60 -9.52 0.20
CA LEU A 240 -10.32 -9.96 -0.36
C LEU A 240 -10.52 -11.29 -1.13
N PRO A 241 -10.33 -11.32 -2.47
CA PRO A 241 -10.43 -12.56 -3.22
C PRO A 241 -9.29 -13.51 -2.83
N PRO A 242 -9.53 -14.83 -2.73
CA PRO A 242 -8.44 -15.76 -2.48
C PRO A 242 -7.46 -15.80 -3.66
N LEU A 243 -6.18 -16.06 -3.39
CA LEU A 243 -5.21 -16.31 -4.45
C LEU A 243 -5.59 -17.57 -5.26
N PRO A 244 -5.45 -17.55 -6.60
CA PRO A 244 -5.75 -18.71 -7.44
C PRO A 244 -4.65 -19.80 -7.40
N TYR A 245 -3.60 -19.60 -6.60
CA TYR A 245 -2.46 -20.50 -6.41
C TYR A 245 -1.86 -20.31 -5.00
N ALA A 246 -1.00 -21.25 -4.57
CA ALA A 246 -0.30 -21.13 -3.29
C ALA A 246 0.69 -19.95 -3.28
N TYR A 247 0.96 -19.35 -2.12
CA TYR A 247 1.82 -18.16 -2.01
C TYR A 247 3.23 -18.34 -2.59
N ASN A 248 3.80 -19.55 -2.53
CA ASN A 248 5.12 -19.87 -3.09
C ASN A 248 5.08 -20.34 -4.55
N ALA A 249 3.92 -20.35 -5.20
CA ALA A 249 3.77 -20.93 -6.55
C ALA A 249 4.51 -20.13 -7.64
N LEU A 250 4.85 -18.87 -7.40
CA LEU A 250 5.54 -18.01 -8.36
C LEU A 250 7.07 -17.97 -8.18
N GLU A 251 7.60 -18.76 -7.25
CA GLU A 251 9.05 -18.95 -7.13
C GLU A 251 9.62 -19.63 -8.39
N PRO A 252 10.86 -19.31 -8.81
CA PRO A 252 11.82 -18.44 -8.13
C PRO A 252 11.68 -16.95 -8.51
N TYR A 253 10.57 -16.55 -9.14
CA TYR A 253 10.44 -15.23 -9.79
C TYR A 253 9.86 -14.16 -8.86
N ILE A 254 8.82 -14.50 -8.11
CA ILE A 254 8.25 -13.66 -7.04
C ILE A 254 8.25 -14.52 -5.77
N ASP A 255 8.84 -14.01 -4.69
CA ASP A 255 9.02 -14.79 -3.48
C ASP A 255 7.73 -14.94 -2.66
N GLU A 256 7.66 -16.03 -1.90
CA GLU A 256 6.50 -16.33 -1.05
C GLU A 256 6.19 -15.20 -0.05
N MET A 257 7.23 -14.56 0.50
CA MET A 257 7.05 -13.54 1.53
C MET A 257 6.41 -12.29 0.95
N THR A 258 6.85 -11.85 -0.23
CA THR A 258 6.19 -10.79 -1.00
C THR A 258 4.74 -11.14 -1.26
N MET A 259 4.46 -12.35 -1.77
CA MET A 259 3.08 -12.77 -2.06
C MET A 259 2.17 -12.72 -0.83
N ARG A 260 2.67 -13.12 0.35
CA ARG A 260 1.91 -13.06 1.61
C ARG A 260 1.61 -11.64 2.04
N ILE A 261 2.61 -10.78 2.10
CA ILE A 261 2.43 -9.39 2.54
C ILE A 261 1.56 -8.61 1.53
N HIS A 262 1.82 -8.78 0.24
CA HIS A 262 1.13 -8.07 -0.83
C HIS A 262 -0.36 -8.43 -0.89
N HIS A 263 -0.71 -9.71 -0.67
CA HIS A 263 -2.10 -10.15 -0.62
C HIS A 263 -2.77 -9.91 0.75
N ASP A 264 -2.18 -10.42 1.84
CA ASP A 264 -2.85 -10.47 3.15
C ASP A 264 -2.82 -9.13 3.89
N LYS A 265 -1.92 -8.21 3.50
CA LYS A 265 -1.78 -6.88 4.13
C LYS A 265 -2.19 -5.78 3.17
N HIS A 266 -1.44 -5.58 2.08
CA HIS A 266 -1.69 -4.44 1.18
C HIS A 266 -3.04 -4.55 0.47
N HIS A 267 -3.35 -5.71 -0.15
CA HIS A 267 -4.65 -5.86 -0.80
C HIS A 267 -5.82 -5.82 0.21
N GLN A 268 -5.64 -6.41 1.40
CA GLN A 268 -6.64 -6.35 2.47
C GLN A 268 -6.94 -4.91 2.92
N SER A 269 -5.91 -4.06 3.07
CA SER A 269 -6.12 -2.66 3.47
C SER A 269 -6.93 -1.88 2.43
N TYR A 270 -6.71 -2.11 1.13
CA TYR A 270 -7.54 -1.49 0.08
C TYR A 270 -9.00 -1.97 0.13
N VAL A 271 -9.24 -3.25 0.43
CA VAL A 271 -10.62 -3.76 0.61
C VAL A 271 -11.30 -3.05 1.79
N ASP A 272 -10.61 -2.94 2.92
CA ASP A 272 -11.16 -2.31 4.13
C ASP A 272 -11.37 -0.80 3.96
N GLY A 273 -10.43 -0.12 3.30
CA GLY A 273 -10.50 1.29 2.95
C GLY A 273 -11.65 1.60 1.99
N LEU A 274 -11.82 0.78 0.94
CA LEU A 274 -12.94 0.89 -0.01
C LEU A 274 -14.28 0.73 0.72
N ASN A 275 -14.39 -0.31 1.55
CA ASN A 275 -15.58 -0.57 2.33
C ASN A 275 -15.94 0.58 3.27
N THR A 276 -14.92 1.19 3.88
CA THR A 276 -15.08 2.34 4.77
C THR A 276 -15.55 3.57 4.00
N ALA A 277 -14.92 3.89 2.87
CA ALA A 277 -15.29 5.03 2.04
C ALA A 277 -16.74 4.93 1.53
N GLU A 278 -17.16 3.77 1.03
CA GLU A 278 -18.52 3.55 0.56
C GLU A 278 -19.58 3.72 1.67
N LYS A 279 -19.32 3.16 2.86
CA LYS A 279 -20.20 3.32 4.03
C LYS A 279 -20.30 4.78 4.47
N LYS A 280 -19.18 5.50 4.46
CA LYS A 280 -19.14 6.92 4.84
C LYS A 280 -19.86 7.81 3.84
N LEU A 281 -19.70 7.58 2.55
CA LEU A 281 -20.48 8.28 1.52
C LEU A 281 -21.98 7.97 1.61
N ALA A 282 -22.35 6.72 1.95
CA ALA A 282 -23.76 6.37 2.19
C ALA A 282 -24.32 7.08 3.43
N GLU A 283 -23.55 7.19 4.50
CA GLU A 283 -23.89 7.96 5.70
C GLU A 283 -24.05 9.46 5.39
N SER A 284 -23.12 10.05 4.62
CA SER A 284 -23.19 11.44 4.14
C SER A 284 -24.49 11.73 3.39
N ARG A 285 -24.88 10.85 2.46
CA ARG A 285 -26.15 10.97 1.72
C ARG A 285 -27.37 10.90 2.63
N LYS A 286 -27.38 9.97 3.61
CA LYS A 286 -28.49 9.82 4.57
C LYS A 286 -28.65 11.04 5.47
N LYS A 287 -27.54 11.64 5.89
CA LYS A 287 -27.51 12.82 6.78
C LYS A 287 -27.60 14.15 6.04
N ASN A 288 -27.55 14.14 4.70
CA ASN A 288 -27.40 15.34 3.87
C ASN A 288 -26.20 16.21 4.32
N ASN A 289 -25.10 15.58 4.74
CA ASN A 289 -23.85 16.25 5.12
C ASN A 289 -22.71 15.78 4.21
N PHE A 290 -22.20 16.71 3.41
CA PHE A 290 -21.14 16.47 2.41
C PHE A 290 -19.83 17.19 2.74
N GLU A 291 -19.62 17.63 3.97
CA GLU A 291 -18.37 18.34 4.37
C GLU A 291 -17.11 17.53 4.02
N LEU A 292 -17.15 16.20 4.24
CA LEU A 292 -16.02 15.32 3.94
C LEU A 292 -16.09 14.68 2.54
N VAL A 293 -16.98 15.13 1.65
CA VAL A 293 -17.21 14.43 0.37
C VAL A 293 -15.94 14.33 -0.47
N LYS A 294 -15.14 15.40 -0.54
CA LYS A 294 -13.87 15.39 -1.28
C LYS A 294 -12.89 14.34 -0.74
N HIS A 295 -12.81 14.20 0.59
CA HIS A 295 -11.96 13.20 1.22
C HIS A 295 -12.46 11.79 0.90
N TRP A 296 -13.73 11.50 1.14
CA TRP A 296 -14.26 10.15 0.95
C TRP A 296 -14.30 9.71 -0.51
N GLU A 297 -14.56 10.62 -1.47
CA GLU A 297 -14.48 10.31 -2.90
C GLU A 297 -13.03 10.01 -3.32
N ARG A 298 -12.03 10.67 -2.70
CA ARG A 298 -10.62 10.35 -2.94
C ARG A 298 -10.23 8.99 -2.36
N GLU A 299 -10.68 8.67 -1.15
CA GLU A 299 -10.45 7.33 -0.57
C GLU A 299 -11.15 6.24 -1.38
N LEU A 300 -12.36 6.53 -1.88
CA LEU A 300 -13.09 5.64 -2.77
C LEU A 300 -12.29 5.34 -4.03
N ALA A 301 -11.73 6.38 -4.66
CA ALA A 301 -10.92 6.22 -5.87
C ALA A 301 -9.60 5.47 -5.61
N PHE A 302 -8.87 5.84 -4.55
CA PHE A 302 -7.57 5.23 -4.21
C PHE A 302 -7.74 3.76 -3.84
N ASN A 303 -8.59 3.45 -2.86
CA ASN A 303 -8.80 2.09 -2.37
C ASN A 303 -9.56 1.23 -3.39
N GLY A 304 -10.52 1.82 -4.12
CA GLY A 304 -11.23 1.13 -5.19
C GLY A 304 -10.30 0.70 -6.31
N ALA A 305 -9.47 1.61 -6.82
CA ALA A 305 -8.48 1.26 -7.84
C ALA A 305 -7.44 0.26 -7.30
N GLY A 306 -6.98 0.43 -6.05
CA GLY A 306 -6.09 -0.52 -5.38
C GLY A 306 -6.67 -1.92 -5.34
N HIS A 307 -7.90 -2.09 -4.85
CA HIS A 307 -8.59 -3.37 -4.79
C HIS A 307 -8.75 -4.01 -6.18
N TYR A 308 -9.24 -3.25 -7.16
CA TYR A 308 -9.53 -3.81 -8.48
C TYR A 308 -8.27 -4.17 -9.27
N LEU A 309 -7.22 -3.34 -9.22
CA LEU A 309 -5.96 -3.65 -9.90
C LEU A 309 -5.27 -4.87 -9.30
N HIS A 310 -5.21 -4.99 -7.96
CA HIS A 310 -4.65 -6.17 -7.31
C HIS A 310 -5.47 -7.44 -7.60
N THR A 311 -6.80 -7.33 -7.59
CA THR A 311 -7.67 -8.45 -7.98
C THR A 311 -7.34 -8.99 -9.36
N ILE A 312 -7.08 -8.11 -10.34
CA ILE A 312 -6.65 -8.53 -11.68
C ILE A 312 -5.22 -9.11 -11.62
N PHE A 313 -4.30 -8.43 -10.94
CA PHE A 313 -2.89 -8.81 -10.80
C PHE A 313 -2.70 -10.27 -10.35
N TRP A 314 -3.49 -10.75 -9.39
CA TRP A 314 -3.43 -12.15 -8.95
C TRP A 314 -3.86 -13.15 -10.02
N THR A 315 -4.86 -12.81 -10.83
CA THR A 315 -5.42 -13.72 -11.83
C THR A 315 -4.60 -13.82 -13.11
N ILE A 316 -3.83 -12.78 -13.43
CA ILE A 316 -2.98 -12.73 -14.63
C ILE A 316 -1.57 -13.30 -14.40
N MET A 317 -1.31 -13.91 -13.25
CA MET A 317 -0.08 -14.63 -12.95
C MET A 317 -0.35 -16.11 -12.72
N ASN A 318 0.62 -16.98 -13.00
CA ASN A 318 0.49 -18.42 -12.77
C ASN A 318 1.85 -19.13 -12.74
N PRO A 319 2.04 -20.23 -11.97
CA PRO A 319 3.23 -21.09 -12.04
C PRO A 319 3.52 -21.64 -13.44
N LYS A 320 2.49 -21.80 -14.28
CA LYS A 320 2.61 -22.23 -15.69
C LYS A 320 2.56 -21.05 -16.67
N GLY A 321 2.86 -19.85 -16.19
CA GLY A 321 2.90 -18.63 -16.98
C GLY A 321 4.12 -18.55 -17.91
N GLY A 322 4.35 -17.35 -18.43
CA GLY A 322 5.39 -17.05 -19.39
C GLY A 322 4.93 -17.26 -20.84
N GLY A 323 5.90 -17.31 -21.76
CA GLY A 323 5.63 -17.46 -23.18
C GLY A 323 5.05 -16.20 -23.83
N LYS A 324 4.15 -16.38 -24.80
CA LYS A 324 3.52 -15.32 -25.60
C LYS A 324 2.00 -15.52 -25.65
N PRO A 325 1.21 -14.45 -25.85
CA PRO A 325 -0.22 -14.58 -26.10
C PRO A 325 -0.45 -15.35 -27.40
N SER A 326 -1.64 -15.94 -27.53
CA SER A 326 -2.10 -16.61 -28.75
C SER A 326 -3.52 -16.16 -29.10
N GLY A 327 -4.03 -16.61 -30.24
CA GLY A 327 -5.39 -16.32 -30.68
C GLY A 327 -5.64 -14.82 -30.91
N MET A 328 -6.86 -14.38 -30.62
CA MET A 328 -7.30 -13.01 -30.92
C MET A 328 -6.48 -11.93 -30.20
N LEU A 329 -6.04 -12.19 -28.96
CA LEU A 329 -5.19 -11.25 -28.23
C LEU A 329 -3.84 -11.03 -28.92
N ALA A 330 -3.23 -12.09 -29.46
CA ALA A 330 -1.96 -11.99 -30.18
C ALA A 330 -2.09 -11.17 -31.47
N GLU A 331 -3.17 -11.42 -32.24
CA GLU A 331 -3.46 -10.64 -33.45
C GLU A 331 -3.74 -9.18 -33.12
N GLN A 332 -4.47 -8.91 -32.03
CA GLN A 332 -4.75 -7.56 -31.57
C GLN A 332 -3.46 -6.83 -31.15
N ILE A 333 -2.58 -7.48 -30.40
CA ILE A 333 -1.26 -6.93 -30.02
C ILE A 333 -0.44 -6.61 -31.26
N LYS A 334 -0.39 -7.54 -32.22
CA LYS A 334 0.31 -7.32 -33.50
C LYS A 334 -0.27 -6.14 -34.27
N ARG A 335 -1.60 -5.98 -34.28
CA ARG A 335 -2.27 -4.87 -34.97
C ARG A 335 -1.90 -3.52 -34.38
N ASP A 336 -1.92 -3.40 -33.05
CA ASP A 336 -1.81 -2.10 -32.38
C ASP A 336 -0.36 -1.70 -32.06
N PHE A 337 0.53 -2.68 -31.83
CA PHE A 337 1.94 -2.44 -31.49
C PHE A 337 2.91 -2.91 -32.59
N GLY A 338 2.42 -3.49 -33.69
CA GLY A 338 3.22 -4.02 -34.80
C GLY A 338 3.74 -5.44 -34.56
N SER A 339 4.21 -5.76 -33.35
CA SER A 339 4.63 -7.11 -32.96
C SER A 339 4.55 -7.32 -31.45
N TYR A 340 4.63 -8.58 -31.01
CA TYR A 340 4.72 -8.91 -29.59
C TYR A 340 5.99 -8.34 -28.96
N GLU A 341 7.11 -8.35 -29.69
CA GLU A 341 8.39 -7.83 -29.24
C GLU A 341 8.33 -6.32 -29.03
N ALA A 342 7.70 -5.59 -29.97
CA ALA A 342 7.49 -4.15 -29.83
C ALA A 342 6.59 -3.82 -28.64
N PHE A 343 5.47 -4.55 -28.48
CA PHE A 343 4.60 -4.46 -27.31
C PHE A 343 5.37 -4.70 -26.01
N LYS A 344 6.09 -5.83 -25.91
CA LYS A 344 6.82 -6.22 -24.70
C LYS A 344 7.89 -5.20 -24.35
N ASN A 345 8.59 -4.65 -25.34
CA ASN A 345 9.59 -3.61 -25.14
C ASN A 345 8.94 -2.32 -24.62
N GLN A 346 7.88 -1.83 -25.26
CA GLN A 346 7.16 -0.63 -24.79
C GLN A 346 6.60 -0.83 -23.38
N PHE A 347 5.99 -1.98 -23.09
CA PHE A 347 5.43 -2.27 -21.77
C PHE A 347 6.51 -2.31 -20.70
N THR A 348 7.63 -2.98 -20.98
CA THR A 348 8.78 -3.08 -20.04
C THR A 348 9.37 -1.71 -19.75
N GLU A 349 9.56 -0.87 -20.78
CA GLU A 349 10.07 0.49 -20.61
C GLU A 349 9.09 1.38 -19.85
N ALA A 350 7.79 1.25 -20.10
CA ALA A 350 6.75 1.95 -19.35
C ALA A 350 6.76 1.54 -17.87
N ALA A 351 6.83 0.24 -17.57
CA ALA A 351 6.92 -0.25 -16.19
C ALA A 351 8.16 0.27 -15.46
N ASN A 352 9.32 0.25 -16.12
CA ASN A 352 10.57 0.71 -15.53
C ASN A 352 10.56 2.21 -15.21
N LYS A 353 9.88 3.01 -16.04
CA LYS A 353 9.83 4.48 -15.96
C LYS A 353 8.64 5.05 -15.21
N VAL A 354 7.86 4.23 -14.50
CA VAL A 354 6.82 4.77 -13.59
C VAL A 354 7.52 5.62 -12.52
N GLU A 355 7.10 6.86 -12.36
CA GLU A 355 7.61 7.77 -11.34
C GLU A 355 6.97 7.44 -9.99
N GLY A 356 7.80 7.16 -8.98
CA GLY A 356 7.33 6.75 -7.65
C GLY A 356 6.58 5.42 -7.67
N SER A 357 5.42 5.41 -7.00
CA SER A 357 4.53 4.27 -6.84
C SER A 357 3.48 4.21 -7.94
N GLY A 358 3.27 3.06 -8.58
CA GLY A 358 2.31 2.94 -9.66
C GLY A 358 2.30 1.61 -10.41
N TRP A 359 1.78 1.65 -11.64
CA TRP A 359 1.50 0.49 -12.47
C TRP A 359 1.84 0.77 -13.93
N ALA A 360 2.28 -0.27 -14.65
CA ALA A 360 2.13 -0.31 -16.10
C ALA A 360 0.95 -1.21 -16.47
N MET A 361 0.11 -0.78 -17.40
CA MET A 361 -1.10 -1.51 -17.75
C MET A 361 -1.27 -1.61 -19.26
N LEU A 362 -1.46 -2.83 -19.77
CA LEU A 362 -2.09 -3.04 -21.06
C LEU A 362 -3.59 -2.88 -20.84
N VAL A 363 -4.23 -2.01 -21.61
CA VAL A 363 -5.67 -1.73 -21.47
C VAL A 363 -6.36 -1.90 -22.82
N TRP A 364 -7.65 -2.24 -22.79
CA TRP A 364 -8.54 -2.02 -23.92
C TRP A 364 -9.12 -0.60 -23.80
N SER A 365 -9.02 0.19 -24.86
CA SER A 365 -9.69 1.50 -24.99
C SER A 365 -11.00 1.32 -25.78
N PRO A 366 -12.17 1.33 -25.11
CA PRO A 366 -13.44 1.08 -25.78
C PRO A 366 -13.86 2.16 -26.77
N ARG A 367 -13.28 3.38 -26.70
CA ARG A 367 -13.49 4.44 -27.71
C ARG A 367 -12.56 4.31 -28.90
N ALA A 368 -11.29 4.06 -28.65
CA ALA A 368 -10.30 3.95 -29.73
C ALA A 368 -10.30 2.56 -30.40
N HIS A 369 -11.02 1.60 -29.83
CA HIS A 369 -11.15 0.21 -30.31
C HIS A 369 -9.79 -0.47 -30.49
N ARG A 370 -8.85 -0.17 -29.58
CA ARG A 370 -7.48 -0.65 -29.63
C ARG A 370 -6.91 -0.87 -28.23
N LEU A 371 -5.81 -1.60 -28.20
CA LEU A 371 -4.96 -1.75 -27.03
C LEU A 371 -4.09 -0.50 -26.85
N GLU A 372 -3.90 -0.11 -25.60
CA GLU A 372 -2.98 0.97 -25.21
C GLU A 372 -2.14 0.52 -24.02
N ILE A 373 -0.98 1.15 -23.83
CA ILE A 373 -0.17 1.00 -22.62
C ILE A 373 -0.26 2.31 -21.83
N LEU A 374 -0.71 2.23 -20.58
CA LEU A 374 -0.80 3.36 -19.67
C LEU A 374 0.13 3.16 -18.47
N GLN A 375 0.66 4.27 -17.95
CA GLN A 375 1.34 4.31 -16.66
C GLN A 375 0.40 4.97 -15.66
N ALA A 376 -0.12 4.20 -14.70
CA ALA A 376 -0.90 4.77 -13.62
C ALA A 376 0.01 5.10 -12.43
N GLU A 377 -0.14 6.29 -11.87
CA GLU A 377 0.47 6.64 -10.59
C GLU A 377 -0.47 6.28 -9.44
N LYS A 378 0.10 5.93 -8.29
CA LYS A 378 -0.64 5.36 -7.16
C LYS A 378 -1.47 4.15 -7.61
N HIS A 379 -2.79 4.26 -7.61
CA HIS A 379 -3.69 3.29 -8.24
C HIS A 379 -4.63 3.92 -9.28
N GLN A 380 -4.98 5.19 -9.08
CA GLN A 380 -6.06 5.88 -9.78
C GLN A 380 -5.59 7.06 -10.65
N ASN A 381 -4.36 7.54 -10.47
CA ASN A 381 -3.85 8.71 -11.19
C ASN A 381 -3.30 8.31 -12.56
N LEU A 382 -3.27 9.27 -13.50
CA LEU A 382 -2.75 9.10 -14.86
C LEU A 382 -3.40 7.93 -15.65
N SER A 383 -4.66 7.64 -15.36
CA SER A 383 -5.49 6.73 -16.15
C SER A 383 -6.49 7.48 -17.03
N GLN A 384 -6.89 6.87 -18.14
CA GLN A 384 -8.02 7.34 -18.92
C GLN A 384 -9.32 6.83 -18.29
N SER A 385 -10.39 7.63 -18.30
CA SER A 385 -11.72 7.14 -17.91
C SER A 385 -12.23 6.12 -18.93
N ASP A 386 -13.04 5.15 -18.48
CA ASP A 386 -13.69 4.09 -19.28
C ASP A 386 -12.81 2.97 -19.88
N ILE A 387 -11.50 3.03 -19.69
CA ILE A 387 -10.59 1.93 -20.09
C ILE A 387 -10.86 0.64 -19.30
N VAL A 388 -10.45 -0.47 -19.89
CA VAL A 388 -10.56 -1.81 -19.26
C VAL A 388 -9.15 -2.40 -19.11
N PRO A 389 -8.56 -2.47 -17.90
CA PRO A 389 -7.23 -3.02 -17.69
C PRO A 389 -7.16 -4.51 -18.01
N LEU A 390 -6.18 -4.97 -18.78
CA LEU A 390 -6.05 -6.38 -19.19
C LEU A 390 -4.86 -7.07 -18.51
N LEU A 391 -3.72 -6.39 -18.49
CA LEU A 391 -2.47 -6.88 -17.91
C LEU A 391 -1.84 -5.74 -17.10
N PRO A 392 -2.28 -5.51 -15.84
CA PRO A 392 -1.60 -4.60 -14.93
C PRO A 392 -0.35 -5.24 -14.32
N LEU A 393 0.74 -4.50 -14.25
CA LEU A 393 1.96 -4.84 -13.52
C LEU A 393 2.15 -3.83 -12.40
N ASP A 394 2.13 -4.30 -11.16
CA ASP A 394 2.43 -3.51 -9.97
C ASP A 394 3.92 -3.17 -9.94
N VAL A 395 4.27 -1.88 -9.89
CA VAL A 395 5.66 -1.42 -9.70
C VAL A 395 5.79 -0.52 -8.47
N TRP A 396 4.85 -0.59 -7.54
CA TRP A 396 5.08 -0.17 -6.16
C TRP A 396 6.24 -0.97 -5.57
N GLU A 397 7.06 -0.33 -4.73
CA GLU A 397 8.22 -1.00 -4.15
C GLU A 397 7.82 -2.25 -3.33
N HIS A 398 6.67 -2.22 -2.63
CA HIS A 398 6.16 -3.39 -1.89
C HIS A 398 6.00 -4.65 -2.76
N ALA A 399 5.86 -4.52 -4.08
CA ALA A 399 5.64 -5.65 -4.99
C ALA A 399 6.93 -6.43 -5.32
N TYR A 400 8.10 -5.88 -5.01
CA TYR A 400 9.37 -6.48 -5.40
C TYR A 400 10.54 -6.25 -4.43
N TYR A 401 10.44 -5.30 -3.51
CA TYR A 401 11.60 -4.82 -2.75
C TYR A 401 12.24 -5.91 -1.89
N LEU A 402 11.44 -6.85 -1.36
CA LEU A 402 11.93 -7.95 -0.53
C LEU A 402 12.96 -8.83 -1.26
N LYS A 403 12.74 -9.11 -2.54
CA LYS A 403 13.57 -10.00 -3.36
C LYS A 403 14.51 -9.27 -4.29
N HIS A 404 14.06 -8.21 -4.94
CA HIS A 404 14.80 -7.49 -5.97
C HIS A 404 15.41 -6.17 -5.49
N GLN A 405 15.08 -5.71 -4.27
CA GLN A 405 15.56 -4.43 -3.71
C GLN A 405 15.35 -3.28 -4.72
N ASN A 406 16.39 -2.51 -5.03
CA ASN A 406 16.33 -1.41 -6.00
C ASN A 406 16.38 -1.88 -7.46
N GLU A 407 16.49 -3.19 -7.74
CA GLU A 407 16.58 -3.75 -9.10
C GLU A 407 15.18 -3.94 -9.74
N ARG A 408 14.38 -2.86 -9.84
CA ARG A 408 13.04 -2.91 -10.48
C ARG A 408 13.05 -3.57 -11.86
N LYS A 409 14.08 -3.30 -12.66
CA LYS A 409 14.23 -3.90 -14.00
C LYS A 409 14.26 -5.43 -13.95
N LYS A 410 14.97 -6.01 -12.98
CA LYS A 410 15.07 -7.46 -12.80
C LYS A 410 13.75 -8.08 -12.34
N TYR A 411 13.01 -7.38 -11.48
CA TYR A 411 11.65 -7.75 -11.13
C TYR A 411 10.74 -7.82 -12.37
N ILE A 412 10.79 -6.82 -13.25
CA ILE A 412 10.00 -6.81 -14.50
C ILE A 412 10.40 -7.98 -15.41
N GLU A 413 11.70 -8.27 -15.52
CA GLU A 413 12.22 -9.42 -16.29
C GLU A 413 11.73 -10.77 -15.73
N ASP A 414 11.68 -10.92 -14.41
CA ASP A 414 11.16 -12.12 -13.73
C ASP A 414 9.64 -12.22 -13.82
N TRP A 415 8.91 -11.12 -13.68
CA TRP A 415 7.45 -11.07 -13.81
C TRP A 415 6.97 -11.59 -15.17
N TRP A 416 7.68 -11.26 -16.25
CA TRP A 416 7.36 -11.80 -17.59
C TRP A 416 7.35 -13.33 -17.67
N LYS A 417 8.01 -14.03 -16.74
CA LYS A 417 8.08 -15.51 -16.70
C LYS A 417 6.85 -16.12 -16.02
N VAL A 418 6.05 -15.32 -15.30
CA VAL A 418 4.82 -15.77 -14.62
C VAL A 418 3.55 -15.22 -15.22
N VAL A 419 3.62 -14.33 -16.22
CA VAL A 419 2.44 -13.80 -16.92
C VAL A 419 1.60 -14.93 -17.50
N TYR A 420 0.32 -14.97 -17.13
CA TYR A 420 -0.62 -16.00 -17.54
C TYR A 420 -1.55 -15.49 -18.65
N TRP A 421 -1.07 -15.62 -19.89
CA TRP A 421 -1.78 -15.16 -21.08
C TRP A 421 -3.22 -15.66 -21.25
N PRO A 422 -3.60 -16.89 -20.84
CA PRO A 422 -4.99 -17.32 -20.93
C PRO A 422 -5.97 -16.43 -20.17
N ALA A 423 -5.64 -16.00 -18.95
CA ALA A 423 -6.49 -15.09 -18.17
C ALA A 423 -6.57 -13.69 -18.82
N VAL A 424 -5.44 -13.19 -19.35
CA VAL A 424 -5.41 -11.91 -20.08
C VAL A 424 -6.28 -11.98 -21.34
N ALA A 425 -6.22 -13.10 -22.07
CA ALA A 425 -7.01 -13.34 -23.27
C ALA A 425 -8.51 -13.45 -22.95
N GLU A 426 -8.90 -14.15 -21.89
CA GLU A 426 -10.29 -14.23 -21.43
C GLU A 426 -10.84 -12.84 -21.06
N ARG A 427 -10.05 -12.04 -20.33
CA ARG A 427 -10.42 -10.66 -20.00
C ARG A 427 -10.56 -9.80 -21.25
N TYR A 428 -9.65 -9.94 -22.21
CA TYR A 428 -9.70 -9.27 -23.51
C TYR A 428 -10.95 -9.65 -24.31
N GLU A 429 -11.32 -10.94 -24.37
CA GLU A 429 -12.52 -11.42 -25.06
C GLU A 429 -13.81 -10.78 -24.53
N THR A 430 -13.86 -10.50 -23.24
CA THR A 430 -14.96 -9.78 -22.62
C THR A 430 -14.86 -8.27 -22.90
N ALA A 431 -13.68 -7.68 -22.71
CA ALA A 431 -13.44 -6.25 -22.87
C ALA A 431 -13.70 -5.77 -24.31
N ARG A 432 -13.28 -6.51 -25.32
CA ARG A 432 -13.43 -6.12 -26.75
C ARG A 432 -14.88 -6.05 -27.24
N LYS A 433 -15.83 -6.59 -26.47
CA LYS A 433 -17.27 -6.47 -26.72
C LYS A 433 -17.82 -5.12 -26.24
N LEU A 434 -17.11 -4.44 -25.34
CA LEU A 434 -17.41 -3.08 -24.91
C LEU A 434 -16.86 -2.10 -25.95
N LEU A 435 -17.76 -1.51 -26.73
CA LEU A 435 -17.44 -0.55 -27.77
C LEU A 435 -18.27 0.71 -27.55
N TRP A 436 -17.57 1.82 -27.38
CA TRP A 436 -18.18 3.15 -27.40
C TRP A 436 -18.01 3.77 -28.78
N PRO A 437 -18.90 4.68 -29.19
CA PRO A 437 -18.69 5.45 -30.42
C PRO A 437 -17.37 6.24 -30.35
N PRO A 438 -16.55 6.24 -31.42
CA PRO A 438 -15.17 6.75 -31.41
C PRO A 438 -15.02 8.28 -31.53
N TYR A 439 -16.03 9.08 -31.20
CA TYR A 439 -16.04 10.54 -31.41
C TYR A 439 -16.05 11.37 -30.13
#